data_AF-A0AAU4NJF1-F1
#
_entry.id   AF-A0AAU4NJF1-F1
#
_cell.length_a   1.000
_cell.length_b   1.000
_cell.length_c   1.000
_cell.angle_alpha   90.00
_cell.angle_beta   90.00
_cell.angle_gamma   90.00
#
_symmetry.space_group_name_H-M   'P 1'
#
loop_
_entity.id
_entity.type
_entity.pdbx_description
1 polymer ?
#
loop_
_entity_poly.entity_id
_entity_poly.type
_entity_poly.pdbx_seq_one_letter_code
_entity_poly.pdbx_strand_id
1 'polypeptide(L)'
;MLISQKFLTHHPFAVLVDLGWVCESLGPPVMRRGASEFIRVATFGRGRRSACMDVDRHGQMSQFATYDAGEDTGFTAETPTALIALVQSPDGTPVQLLASIRDVTTRSML
;
A
#
# COMPACT_ATOMS: atom_id res chain seq x y z
N MET A 1 11.60 -5.24 15.76
CA MET A 1 12.12 -5.57 14.41
C MET A 1 12.54 -4.26 13.76
N LEU A 2 13.83 -4.04 13.52
CA LEU A 2 14.30 -2.83 12.84
C LEU A 2 13.93 -2.95 11.35
N ILE A 3 12.98 -2.13 10.89
CA ILE A 3 12.74 -1.95 9.45
C ILE A 3 14.04 -1.40 8.88
N SER A 4 14.64 -2.11 7.91
CA SER A 4 15.90 -1.67 7.31
C SER A 4 15.69 -0.29 6.67
N GLN A 5 16.49 0.71 7.09
CA GLN A 5 16.43 2.08 6.57
C GLN A 5 16.48 2.14 5.04
N LYS A 6 17.06 1.14 4.38
CA LYS A 6 17.11 1.04 2.91
C LYS A 6 15.73 1.02 2.26
N PHE A 7 14.71 0.39 2.87
CA PHE A 7 13.37 0.34 2.27
C PHE A 7 12.67 1.71 2.31
N LEU A 8 12.90 2.46 3.39
CA LEU A 8 12.22 3.74 3.62
C LEU A 8 12.63 4.83 2.61
N THR A 9 13.76 4.66 1.91
CA THR A 9 14.26 5.63 0.93
C THR A 9 13.80 5.36 -0.51
N HIS A 10 13.10 4.26 -0.76
CA HIS A 10 12.70 3.88 -2.12
C HIS A 10 11.23 4.22 -2.39
N HIS A 11 10.91 4.56 -3.63
CA HIS A 11 9.52 4.71 -4.05
C HIS A 11 8.81 3.34 -4.11
N PRO A 12 7.56 3.20 -3.65
CA PRO A 12 6.68 4.24 -3.10
C PRO A 12 6.81 4.49 -1.58
N PHE A 13 7.62 3.72 -0.83
CA PHE A 13 7.78 3.87 0.63
C PHE A 13 8.08 5.30 1.08
N ALA A 14 9.07 5.94 0.46
CA ALA A 14 9.50 7.28 0.84
C ALA A 14 8.34 8.28 0.77
N VAL A 15 7.51 8.18 -0.29
CA VAL A 15 6.34 9.04 -0.47
C VAL A 15 5.31 8.81 0.63
N LEU A 16 5.05 7.55 1.02
CA LEU A 16 4.13 7.26 2.12
C LEU A 16 4.63 7.87 3.45
N VAL A 17 5.92 7.72 3.74
CA VAL A 17 6.54 8.30 4.95
C VAL A 17 6.45 9.83 4.94
N ASP A 18 6.75 10.48 3.81
CA ASP A 18 6.64 11.94 3.64
C ASP A 18 5.19 12.45 3.80
N LEU A 19 4.21 11.62 3.45
CA LEU A 19 2.78 11.88 3.65
C LEU A 19 2.31 11.59 5.09
N GLY A 20 3.22 11.20 5.99
CA GLY A 20 2.94 10.94 7.40
C GLY A 20 2.35 9.55 7.66
N TRP A 21 2.49 8.59 6.73
CA TRP A 21 2.14 7.20 6.98
C TRP A 21 3.27 6.49 7.72
N VAL A 22 2.91 5.67 8.70
CA VAL A 22 3.88 4.93 9.51
C VAL A 22 3.94 3.50 9.00
N CYS A 23 5.14 3.01 8.69
CA CYS A 23 5.33 1.59 8.41
C CYS A 23 5.25 0.81 9.73
N GLU A 24 4.13 0.13 9.95
CA GLU A 24 3.84 -0.61 11.19
C GLU A 24 4.53 -1.96 11.21
N SER A 25 4.62 -2.61 10.05
CA SER A 25 5.27 -3.91 9.92
C SER A 25 5.83 -4.15 8.53
N LEU A 26 6.88 -4.98 8.48
CA LEU A 26 7.46 -5.50 7.25
C LEU A 26 7.69 -7.00 7.40
N GLY A 27 6.79 -7.78 6.83
CA GLY A 27 6.76 -9.24 6.99
C GLY A 27 8.03 -9.95 6.53
N PRO A 28 8.20 -11.23 6.88
CA PRO A 28 9.28 -12.05 6.34
C PRO A 28 9.18 -12.18 4.82
N PRO A 29 10.29 -12.49 4.11
CA PRO A 29 10.23 -12.80 2.69
C PRO A 29 9.33 -14.01 2.42
N VAL A 30 8.45 -13.89 1.43
CA VAL A 30 7.51 -14.94 0.99
C VAL A 30 7.50 -15.02 -0.53
N MET A 31 7.29 -16.22 -1.06
CA MET A 31 7.06 -16.43 -2.49
C MET A 31 5.55 -16.40 -2.74
N ARG A 32 5.03 -15.32 -3.34
CA ARG A 32 3.62 -15.23 -3.71
C ARG A 32 3.35 -15.73 -5.11
N ARG A 33 2.11 -16.16 -5.36
CA ARG A 33 1.67 -16.59 -6.68
C ARG A 33 1.87 -15.44 -7.67
N GLY A 34 2.58 -15.71 -8.77
CA GLY A 34 2.87 -14.73 -9.81
C GLY A 34 4.05 -13.80 -9.53
N ALA A 35 4.73 -13.93 -8.38
CA ALA A 35 5.98 -13.22 -8.15
C ALA A 35 7.15 -14.02 -8.77
N SER A 36 8.09 -13.33 -9.42
CA SER A 36 9.34 -13.91 -9.93
C SER A 36 10.45 -13.97 -8.89
N GLU A 37 10.25 -13.34 -7.73
CA GLU A 37 11.21 -13.28 -6.63
C GLU A 37 10.51 -13.30 -5.26
N PHE A 38 11.30 -13.47 -4.20
CA PHE A 38 10.81 -13.33 -2.83
C PHE A 38 10.43 -11.87 -2.57
N ILE A 39 9.20 -11.66 -2.15
CA ILE A 39 8.67 -10.36 -1.77
C ILE A 39 8.45 -10.29 -0.26
N ARG A 40 8.32 -9.09 0.28
CA ARG A 40 7.88 -8.84 1.67
C ARG A 40 6.56 -8.09 1.63
N VAL A 41 5.73 -8.26 2.65
CA VAL A 41 4.50 -7.47 2.81
C VAL A 41 4.82 -6.30 3.74
N ALA A 42 4.67 -5.08 3.26
CA ALA A 42 4.80 -3.89 4.09
C ALA A 42 3.42 -3.35 4.43
N THR A 43 3.15 -3.15 5.72
CA THR A 43 1.89 -2.58 6.21
C THR A 43 2.16 -1.18 6.74
N PHE A 44 1.35 -0.23 6.30
CA PHE A 44 1.37 1.16 6.70
C PHE A 44 0.05 1.55 7.32
N GLY A 45 0.10 2.35 8.38
CA GLY A 45 -1.06 2.91 9.06
C GLY A 45 -1.04 4.42 9.08
N ARG A 46 -2.24 5.02 9.02
CA ARG A 46 -2.49 6.44 9.31
C ARG A 46 -3.88 6.61 9.91
N GLY A 47 -3.96 6.71 11.24
CA GLY A 47 -5.23 6.78 11.95
C GLY A 47 -6.03 5.49 11.77
N ARG A 48 -7.20 5.57 11.15
CA ARG A 48 -8.06 4.41 10.85
C ARG A 48 -7.79 3.78 9.48
N ARG A 49 -6.90 4.38 8.68
CA ARG A 49 -6.58 3.92 7.33
C ARG A 49 -5.36 3.02 7.36
N SER A 50 -5.35 2.02 6.48
CA SER A 50 -4.19 1.15 6.31
C SER A 50 -3.88 0.93 4.83
N ALA A 51 -2.61 0.68 4.52
CA ALA A 51 -2.17 0.28 3.20
C ALA A 51 -1.19 -0.89 3.33
N CYS A 52 -1.41 -1.96 2.58
CA CYS A 52 -0.47 -3.07 2.50
C CYS A 52 0.08 -3.15 1.07
N MET A 53 1.39 -3.29 0.92
CA MET A 53 2.02 -3.46 -0.39
C MET A 53 3.00 -4.63 -0.38
N ASP A 54 3.00 -5.39 -1.47
CA ASP A 54 3.97 -6.42 -1.74
C ASP A 54 5.22 -5.77 -2.35
N VAL A 55 6.39 -5.99 -1.74
CA VAL A 55 7.62 -5.24 -2.04
C VAL A 55 8.78 -6.17 -2.31
N ASP A 56 9.57 -5.87 -3.34
CA ASP A 56 10.74 -6.65 -3.70
C ASP A 56 11.93 -6.37 -2.76
N ARG A 57 13.07 -7.00 -3.03
CA ARG A 57 14.31 -6.78 -2.26
C ARG A 57 14.88 -5.35 -2.33
N HIS A 58 14.40 -4.56 -3.29
CA HIS A 58 14.76 -3.16 -3.51
C HIS A 58 13.74 -2.17 -2.91
N GLY A 59 12.64 -2.67 -2.34
CA GLY A 59 11.56 -1.84 -1.80
C GLY A 59 10.64 -1.26 -2.85
N GLN A 60 10.67 -1.78 -4.07
CA GLN A 60 9.71 -1.44 -5.12
C GLN A 60 8.43 -2.26 -4.94
N MET A 61 7.29 -1.68 -5.28
CA MET A 61 6.03 -2.41 -5.32
C MET A 61 6.11 -3.49 -6.40
N SER A 62 5.91 -4.75 -6.02
CA SER A 62 6.13 -5.91 -6.90
C SER A 62 4.89 -6.31 -7.71
N GLN A 63 3.69 -6.10 -7.16
CA GLN A 63 2.44 -6.52 -7.81
C GLN A 63 1.35 -5.46 -7.68
N PHE A 64 0.76 -5.35 -6.49
CA PHE A 64 -0.30 -4.39 -6.18
C PHE A 64 -0.18 -3.99 -4.71
N ALA A 65 -0.96 -2.98 -4.34
CA ALA A 65 -1.17 -2.61 -2.95
C ALA A 65 -2.66 -2.65 -2.62
N THR A 66 -3.00 -3.06 -1.41
CA THR A 66 -4.35 -2.95 -0.89
C THR A 66 -4.45 -1.75 0.04
N TYR A 67 -5.54 -1.00 -0.05
CA TYR A 67 -5.81 0.17 0.77
C TYR A 67 -7.16 0.01 1.46
N ASP A 68 -7.18 0.26 2.76
CA ASP A 68 -8.38 0.31 3.59
C ASP A 68 -8.61 1.76 4.00
N ALA A 69 -9.75 2.32 3.59
CA ALA A 69 -10.16 3.68 3.90
C ALA A 69 -10.68 3.85 5.35
N GLY A 70 -10.72 2.77 6.14
CA GLY A 70 -11.34 2.74 7.47
C GLY A 70 -12.87 2.51 7.42
N GLU A 71 -13.36 1.99 6.29
CA GLU A 71 -14.76 1.69 5.97
C GLU A 71 -14.89 0.22 5.52
N ASP A 72 -16.12 -0.27 5.31
CA ASP A 72 -16.38 -1.67 4.89
C ASP A 72 -15.94 -2.00 3.44
N THR A 73 -15.23 -1.08 2.77
CA THR A 73 -14.75 -1.22 1.39
C THR A 73 -13.23 -1.09 1.33
N GLY A 74 -12.59 -2.13 0.80
CA GLY A 74 -11.17 -2.12 0.47
C GLY A 74 -10.92 -1.77 -1.00
N PHE A 75 -9.73 -1.30 -1.31
CA PHE A 75 -9.29 -0.96 -2.65
C PHE A 75 -8.01 -1.70 -2.98
N THR A 76 -7.83 -2.05 -4.25
CA THR A 76 -6.57 -2.58 -4.78
C THR A 76 -6.02 -1.57 -5.79
N ALA A 77 -4.82 -1.07 -5.54
CA ALA A 77 -4.05 -0.25 -6.46
C ALA A 77 -3.08 -1.14 -7.24
N GLU A 78 -3.26 -1.20 -8.57
CA GLU A 78 -2.42 -2.00 -9.45
C GLU A 78 -1.08 -1.31 -9.76
N THR A 79 -0.98 0.00 -9.51
CA THR A 79 0.24 0.78 -9.75
C THR A 79 0.65 1.59 -8.52
N PRO A 80 1.95 1.92 -8.36
CA PRO A 80 2.39 2.80 -7.28
C PRO A 80 1.73 4.18 -7.32
N THR A 81 1.44 4.70 -8.51
CA THR A 81 0.75 5.97 -8.71
C THR A 81 -0.68 5.91 -8.17
N ALA A 82 -1.41 4.83 -8.43
CA ALA A 82 -2.74 4.59 -7.88
C ALA A 82 -2.71 4.49 -6.34
N LEU A 83 -1.72 3.80 -5.79
CA LEU A 83 -1.51 3.74 -4.34
C LEU A 83 -1.31 5.15 -3.76
N ILE A 84 -0.42 5.94 -4.37
CA ILE A 84 -0.13 7.32 -3.93
C ILE A 84 -1.40 8.18 -3.94
N ALA A 85 -2.19 8.09 -5.00
CA ALA A 85 -3.46 8.82 -5.10
C ALA A 85 -4.44 8.43 -3.97
N LEU A 86 -4.55 7.12 -3.65
CA LEU A 86 -5.37 6.65 -2.54
C LEU A 86 -4.86 7.17 -1.19
N VAL A 87 -3.56 7.06 -0.91
CA VAL A 87 -3.00 7.48 0.39
C VAL A 87 -2.98 9.01 0.59
N GLN A 88 -3.04 9.79 -0.50
CA GLN A 88 -3.18 11.24 -0.48
C GLN A 88 -4.63 11.72 -0.35
N SER A 89 -5.60 10.84 -0.58
CA SER A 89 -7.02 11.20 -0.49
C SER A 89 -7.35 11.75 0.91
N PRO A 90 -8.12 12.86 1.01
CA PRO A 90 -8.60 13.37 2.30
C PRO A 90 -9.42 12.34 3.06
N ASP A 91 -9.40 12.41 4.40
CA ASP A 91 -10.31 11.62 5.23
C ASP A 91 -11.78 11.92 4.85
N GLY A 92 -12.59 10.87 4.72
CA GLY A 92 -13.98 10.99 4.30
C GLY A 92 -14.20 11.20 2.80
N THR A 93 -13.16 11.04 1.97
CA THR A 93 -13.33 11.02 0.51
C THR A 93 -14.33 9.90 0.14
N PRO A 94 -15.42 10.22 -0.59
CA PRO A 94 -16.41 9.22 -0.98
C PRO A 94 -15.80 8.04 -1.72
N VAL A 95 -16.27 6.83 -1.40
CA VAL A 95 -15.82 5.57 -2.02
C VAL A 95 -15.90 5.63 -3.55
N GLN A 96 -16.90 6.29 -4.12
CA GLN A 96 -17.05 6.42 -5.57
C GLN A 96 -15.92 7.24 -6.21
N LEU A 97 -15.41 8.25 -5.48
CA LEU A 97 -14.26 9.03 -5.95
C LEU A 97 -12.97 8.22 -5.85
N LEU A 98 -12.78 7.47 -4.75
CA LEU A 98 -11.64 6.57 -4.60
C LEU A 98 -11.64 5.47 -5.68
N ALA A 99 -12.81 4.91 -6.00
CA ALA A 99 -13.00 3.91 -7.04
C ALA A 99 -12.81 4.47 -8.46
N SER A 100 -12.88 5.79 -8.65
CA SER A 100 -12.66 6.45 -9.94
C SER A 100 -11.19 6.73 -10.24
N ILE A 101 -10.30 6.51 -9.26
CA ILE A 101 -8.86 6.64 -9.47
C ILE A 101 -8.42 5.58 -10.49
N ARG A 102 -7.64 6.01 -11.48
CA ARG A 102 -7.10 5.12 -12.51
C ARG A 102 -6.26 4.01 -11.87
N ASP A 103 -6.42 2.78 -12.38
CA ASP A 103 -5.75 1.56 -11.90
C ASP A 103 -6.11 1.18 -10.44
N VAL A 104 -7.27 1.63 -9.96
CA VAL A 104 -7.88 1.19 -8.70
C VAL A 104 -9.07 0.29 -8.98
N THR A 105 -9.13 -0.84 -8.26
CA THR A 105 -10.30 -1.73 -8.23
C THR A 105 -10.86 -1.81 -6.81
N THR A 106 -12.19 -1.91 -6.69
CA THR A 106 -12.87 -2.03 -5.40
C THR A 106 -13.02 -3.49 -5.00
N ARG A 107 -12.91 -3.75 -3.69
CA ARG A 107 -13.19 -5.05 -3.09
C ARG A 107 -14.15 -4.85 -1.93
N SER A 108 -15.31 -5.51 -2.02
CA SER A 108 -16.23 -5.60 -0.89
C SER A 108 -15.62 -6.50 0.19
N MET A 109 -15.59 -6.04 1.43
CA MET A 109 -15.05 -6.80 2.58
C MET A 109 -16.14 -7.66 3.27
N LEU A 110 -17.12 -8.15 2.49
CA LEU A 110 -18.19 -9.05 2.95
C LEU A 110 -17.68 -10.43 3.34
#